data_AF-A0A941QAT4-F1
#
_entry.id   AF-A0A941QAT4-F1
#
_cell.length_a   1.000
_cell.length_b   1.000
_cell.length_c   1.000
_cell.angle_alpha   90.00
_cell.angle_beta   90.00
_cell.angle_gamma   90.00
#
_symmetry.space_group_name_H-M   'P 1'
#
loop_
_entity.id
_entity.type
_entity.pdbx_description
1 polymer ?
#
loop_
_entity_poly.entity_id
_entity_poly.type
_entity_poly.pdbx_seq_one_letter_code
_entity_poly.pdbx_strand_id
1 'polypeptide(L)'
;MKSHVTENILPANPRFHVPRGDGMFQPIPFLFVTERMQQEILHEREAILNALPSRGREQQAKIFARYDPKSSFDAFQGILHLFGVERSRT
;
A
#
# COMPACT_ATOMS: atom_id res chain seq x y z
N MET A 1 15.97 -34.35 -4.91
CA MET A 1 16.02 -32.89 -5.12
C MET A 1 15.14 -32.24 -4.07
N LYS A 2 15.72 -31.47 -3.14
CA LYS A 2 14.95 -30.73 -2.15
C LYS A 2 14.29 -29.56 -2.88
N SER A 3 12.96 -29.54 -2.89
CA SER A 3 12.18 -28.42 -3.42
C SER A 3 12.56 -27.19 -2.59
N HIS A 4 13.25 -26.23 -3.21
CA HIS A 4 13.30 -24.88 -2.69
C HIS A 4 11.90 -24.31 -2.86
N VAL A 5 11.03 -24.58 -1.88
CA VAL A 5 9.86 -23.78 -1.66
C VAL A 5 10.40 -22.37 -1.44
N THR A 6 10.22 -21.51 -2.43
CA THR A 6 10.42 -20.08 -2.27
C THR A 6 9.45 -19.68 -1.18
N GLU A 7 9.91 -19.67 0.07
CA GLU A 7 9.19 -19.05 1.17
C GLU A 7 9.08 -17.59 0.80
N ASN A 8 7.94 -17.25 0.21
CA ASN A 8 7.58 -15.87 -0.05
C ASN A 8 7.29 -15.25 1.31
N ILE A 9 8.34 -14.70 1.93
CA ILE A 9 8.27 -14.11 3.25
C ILE A 9 7.37 -12.89 3.13
N LEU A 10 6.15 -13.00 3.68
CA LEU A 10 5.26 -11.87 3.86
C LEU A 10 5.99 -10.80 4.69
N PRO A 11 5.79 -9.51 4.42
CA PRO A 11 6.40 -8.46 5.23
C PRO A 11 6.07 -8.74 6.71
N ALA A 12 7.10 -8.89 7.54
CA ALA A 12 6.96 -9.33 8.93
C ALA A 12 6.11 -8.38 9.79
N ASN A 13 5.98 -7.12 9.35
CA ASN A 13 5.11 -6.13 9.99
C ASN A 13 4.71 -5.03 8.98
N PRO A 14 3.62 -5.21 8.21
CA PRO A 14 3.12 -4.18 7.31
C PRO A 14 2.62 -2.96 8.10
N ARG A 15 3.02 -1.76 7.68
CA ARG A 15 2.71 -0.49 8.34
C ARG A 15 1.38 0.12 7.86
N PHE A 16 0.99 -0.15 6.63
CA PHE A 16 -0.17 0.49 5.97
C PHE A 16 -1.30 -0.49 5.64
N HIS A 17 -1.10 -1.78 5.93
CA HIS A 17 -2.10 -2.81 5.72
C HIS A 17 -2.22 -3.74 6.94
N VAL A 18 -3.43 -4.12 7.30
CA VAL A 18 -3.73 -5.04 8.39
C VAL A 18 -3.89 -6.46 7.84
N PRO A 19 -3.14 -7.47 8.34
CA PRO A 19 -3.37 -8.86 7.97
C PRO A 19 -4.79 -9.30 8.37
N ARG A 20 -5.46 -10.04 7.48
CA ARG A 20 -6.78 -10.64 7.69
C ARG A 20 -6.63 -12.14 7.94
N GLY A 21 -7.63 -12.76 8.59
CA GLY A 21 -7.63 -14.20 8.87
C GLY A 21 -7.69 -15.12 7.63
N ASP A 22 -7.95 -14.55 6.45
CA ASP A 22 -7.94 -15.27 5.15
C ASP A 22 -6.60 -15.17 4.40
N GLY A 23 -5.56 -14.64 5.06
CA GLY A 23 -4.24 -14.45 4.45
C GLY A 23 -4.14 -13.24 3.50
N MET A 24 -5.20 -12.43 3.40
CA MET A 24 -5.18 -11.16 2.67
C MET A 24 -4.80 -10.00 3.59
N PHE A 25 -4.57 -8.83 3.02
CA PHE A 25 -4.17 -7.61 3.71
C PHE A 25 -5.17 -6.48 3.42
N GLN A 26 -5.78 -5.93 4.47
CA GLN A 26 -6.74 -4.84 4.38
C GLN A 26 -6.00 -3.50 4.40
N PRO A 27 -6.19 -2.59 3.41
CA PRO A 27 -5.65 -1.25 3.49
C PRO A 27 -6.16 -0.49 4.72
N ILE A 28 -5.26 0.23 5.39
CA ILE A 28 -5.62 1.27 6.35
C ILE A 28 -5.88 2.56 5.55
N PRO A 29 -7.11 3.10 5.54
CA PRO A 29 -7.40 4.35 4.84
C PRO A 29 -6.86 5.54 5.64
N PHE A 30 -6.07 6.40 5.00
CA PHE A 30 -5.55 7.61 5.61
C PHE A 30 -6.16 8.84 4.95
N LEU A 31 -6.66 9.77 5.76
CA LEU A 31 -7.21 11.03 5.27
C LEU A 31 -6.12 11.94 4.68
N PHE A 32 -4.95 11.96 5.32
CA PHE A 32 -3.81 12.74 4.89
C PHE A 32 -2.67 11.81 4.48
N VAL A 33 -2.30 11.87 3.20
CA VAL A 33 -1.20 11.09 2.65
C VAL A 33 -0.13 12.03 2.14
N THR A 34 1.07 11.94 2.71
CA THR A 34 2.24 12.65 2.18
C THR A 34 2.80 11.91 0.96
N GLU A 35 3.69 12.55 0.20
CA GLU A 35 4.30 11.90 -0.97
C GLU A 35 5.11 10.66 -0.58
N ARG A 36 5.94 10.80 0.46
CA ARG A 36 6.71 9.69 1.01
C ARG A 36 5.79 8.55 1.45
N MET A 37 4.70 8.88 2.13
CA MET A 37 3.74 7.87 2.58
C MET A 37 3.05 7.17 1.40
N GLN A 38 2.69 7.90 0.34
CA GLN A 38 2.16 7.30 -0.88
C GLN A 38 3.14 6.28 -1.48
N GLN A 39 4.42 6.65 -1.59
CA GLN A 39 5.47 5.76 -2.10
C GLN A 39 5.64 4.52 -1.22
N GLU A 40 5.68 4.70 0.11
CA GLU A 40 5.82 3.60 1.06
C GLU A 40 4.60 2.66 1.04
N ILE A 41 3.37 3.19 0.88
CA ILE A 41 2.16 2.38 0.69
C ILE A 41 2.25 1.54 -0.58
N LEU A 42 2.68 2.13 -1.71
CA LEU A 42 2.78 1.43 -2.98
C LEU A 42 3.85 0.33 -2.95
N HIS A 43 5.01 0.62 -2.33
CA HIS A 43 6.07 -0.36 -2.15
C HIS A 43 5.61 -1.53 -1.25
N GLU A 44 4.88 -1.24 -0.16
CA GLU A 44 4.31 -2.30 0.68
C GLU A 44 3.28 -3.16 -0.07
N ARG A 45 2.43 -2.55 -0.92
CA ARG A 45 1.49 -3.30 -1.78
C ARG A 45 2.22 -4.24 -2.72
N GLU A 46 3.29 -3.78 -3.35
CA GLU A 46 4.11 -4.60 -4.24
C GLU A 46 4.72 -5.80 -3.49
N ALA A 47 5.29 -5.55 -2.30
CA ALA A 47 5.84 -6.62 -1.46
C ALA A 47 4.78 -7.67 -1.09
N ILE A 48 3.56 -7.24 -0.71
CA ILE A 48 2.45 -8.15 -0.40
C ILE A 48 2.04 -8.96 -1.66
N LEU A 49 1.90 -8.32 -2.82
CA LEU A 49 1.51 -9.01 -4.06
C LEU A 49 2.57 -10.02 -4.53
N ASN A 50 3.84 -9.70 -4.35
CA ASN A 50 4.95 -10.59 -4.70
C ASN A 50 4.99 -11.81 -3.78
N ALA A 51 4.65 -11.64 -2.50
CA ALA A 51 4.60 -12.73 -1.53
C ALA A 51 3.40 -13.69 -1.73
N LEU A 52 2.30 -13.24 -2.35
CA LEU A 52 1.13 -14.08 -2.56
C LEU A 52 1.25 -15.01 -3.79
N PRO A 53 0.66 -16.23 -3.73
CA PRO A 53 0.50 -17.09 -4.90
C PRO A 53 -0.48 -16.45 -5.91
N SER A 54 -0.42 -16.86 -7.18
CA SER A 54 -1.14 -16.19 -8.29
C SER A 54 -2.62 -15.93 -8.03
N ARG A 55 -3.36 -16.92 -7.51
CA ARG A 55 -4.79 -16.76 -7.16
C ARG A 55 -5.01 -15.73 -6.05
N GLY A 56 -4.15 -15.73 -5.04
CA GLY A 56 -4.19 -14.75 -3.95
C GLY A 56 -3.83 -13.34 -4.42
N ARG A 57 -2.88 -13.22 -5.34
CA ARG A 57 -2.45 -11.95 -5.93
C ARG A 57 -3.60 -11.20 -6.61
N GLU A 58 -4.39 -11.89 -7.43
CA GLU A 58 -5.56 -11.28 -8.09
C GLU A 58 -6.61 -10.79 -7.08
N GLN A 59 -6.88 -11.59 -6.05
CA GLN A 59 -7.85 -11.24 -5.03
C GLN A 59 -7.35 -10.06 -4.17
N GLN A 60 -6.07 -10.06 -3.81
CA GLN A 60 -5.43 -8.98 -3.09
C GLN A 60 -5.41 -7.67 -3.89
N ALA A 61 -5.15 -7.74 -5.20
CA ALA A 61 -5.18 -6.57 -6.08
C ALA A 61 -6.57 -5.92 -6.09
N LYS A 62 -7.65 -6.73 -6.12
CA LYS A 62 -9.03 -6.22 -6.01
C LYS A 62 -9.32 -5.55 -4.67
N ILE A 63 -8.72 -6.02 -3.57
CA ILE A 63 -8.84 -5.37 -2.26
C ILE A 63 -8.12 -4.03 -2.27
N PHE A 64 -6.89 -3.98 -2.79
CA PHE A 64 -6.11 -2.75 -2.90
C PHE A 64 -6.77 -1.70 -3.78
N ALA A 65 -7.46 -2.09 -4.85
CA ALA A 65 -8.18 -1.18 -5.74
C ALA A 65 -9.30 -0.38 -5.05
N ARG A 66 -9.78 -0.81 -3.87
CA ARG A 66 -10.83 -0.10 -3.11
C ARG A 66 -10.33 1.18 -2.44
N TYR A 67 -9.03 1.35 -2.33
CA TYR A 67 -8.40 2.53 -1.73
C TYR A 67 -7.23 2.97 -2.60
N ASP A 68 -7.35 4.15 -3.19
CA ASP A 68 -6.25 4.77 -3.92
C ASP A 68 -5.52 5.81 -3.04
N PRO A 69 -4.27 5.54 -2.62
CA PRO A 69 -3.50 6.49 -1.83
C PRO A 69 -3.18 7.78 -2.61
N LYS A 70 -3.16 7.73 -3.96
CA LYS A 70 -2.94 8.93 -4.78
C LYS A 70 -4.09 9.93 -4.63
N SER A 71 -5.33 9.44 -4.66
CA SER A 71 -6.52 10.29 -4.44
C SER A 71 -6.46 11.03 -3.09
N SER A 72 -6.01 10.36 -2.03
CA SER A 72 -5.85 10.97 -0.70
C SER A 72 -4.68 11.97 -0.65
N PHE A 73 -3.59 11.68 -1.37
CA PHE A 73 -2.47 12.59 -1.54
C PHE A 73 -2.89 13.88 -2.27
N ASP A 74 -3.59 13.75 -3.41
CA ASP A 74 -4.05 14.88 -4.22
C ASP A 74 -5.02 15.76 -3.42
N ALA A 75 -5.95 15.15 -2.68
CA ALA A 75 -6.87 15.87 -1.79
C ALA A 75 -6.10 16.65 -0.71
N PHE A 76 -5.09 16.04 -0.09
CA PHE A 76 -4.27 16.72 0.91
C PHE A 76 -3.46 17.88 0.30
N GLN A 77 -2.88 17.70 -0.89
CA GLN A 77 -2.20 18.80 -1.60
C GLN A 77 -3.17 19.94 -1.92
N GLY A 78 -4.41 19.62 -2.32
CA GLY A 78 -5.46 20.62 -2.53
C GLY A 78 -5.75 21.44 -1.27
N ILE A 79 -5.85 20.79 -0.10
CA ILE A 79 -6.03 21.48 1.19
C ILE A 79 -4.84 22.40 1.48
N LEU A 80 -3.61 21.91 1.35
CA LEU A 80 -2.42 22.73 1.60
C LEU A 80 -2.37 23.97 0.71
N HIS A 81 -2.72 23.81 -0.57
CA HIS A 81 -2.77 24.91 -1.53
C HIS A 81 -3.80 25.98 -1.14
N LEU A 82 -4.99 25.58 -0.66
CA LEU A 82 -6.00 26.53 -0.16
C LEU A 82 -5.49 27.40 1.00
N PHE A 83 -4.55 26.89 1.81
CA PHE A 83 -3.93 27.61 2.91
C PHE A 83 -2.60 28.29 2.52
N GLY A 84 -2.26 28.35 1.23
CA GLY A 84 -1.04 28.99 0.75
C GLY A 84 0.25 28.24 1.09
N VAL A 85 0.14 26.95 1.44
CA VAL A 85 1.30 26.08 1.70
C VAL A 85 1.70 25.42 0.38
N GLU A 86 2.70 26.00 -0.28
CA GLU A 86 3.32 25.39 -1.47
C GLU A 86 4.53 24.55 -1.06
N ARG A 87 4.71 23.40 -1.74
CA ARG A 87 5.96 22.65 -1.60
C ARG A 87 7.09 23.39 -2.30
N SER A 88 8.07 23.88 -1.55
CA SER A 88 9.37 24.23 -2.13
C SER A 88 9.96 22.99 -2.81
N ARG A 89 10.24 23.09 -4.10
CA ARG A 89 11.07 22.12 -4.81
C ARG A 89 12.51 22.28 -4.29
N THR A 90 12.90 21.47 -3.32
CA THR A 90 14.31 21.22 -2.98
C THR A 90 14.80 20.00 -3.74
#